data_AF-A0A1Z9T7P2-F1
#
_entry.id   AF-A0A1Z9T7P2-F1
#
_cell.length_a   1.000
_cell.length_b   1.000
_cell.length_c   1.000
_cell.angle_alpha   90.00
_cell.angle_beta   90.00
_cell.angle_gamma   90.00
#
_symmetry.space_group_name_H-M   'P 1'
#
loop_
_entity.id
_entity.type
_entity.pdbx_description
1 polymer ?
#
loop_
_entity_poly.entity_id
_entity_poly.type
_entity_poly.pdbx_seq_one_letter_code
_entity_poly.pdbx_strand_id
1 'polypeptide(L)'
;MIKKIENFLFEESIYKILFICLILQVFINGIAYIESSNFLFIASNDIFTNPFSEEKNLQWILSSYFGVLLANFLKIQTFSGFILMHFFFLIFGLAIVIKSLSKKNEFLSRIFLILFFSMPISNILFTWLGIQDPFTFIFSTLLVIFRSSWFSNFVLATLLSIAHSEQAIIIIVLVNLFLIITEKKANYTFLFSSVIGLCLGIFLLQYHFEINNFNIEYTRFDYIGNSGPIRYLTSTFSHFNALLFSLFNVSSYIIYKLLKNNWYNSRGVAFIICCLIAFSVTLITIDQTRVFNLLIFPIVILFLEYNLKSLQSMSKKIFTIIFILSIFVPRYYIWEGKIFSSSHPKNIELLKNYIKNNSELYEKFK
;
A
#
# COMPACT_ATOMS: atom_id res chain seq x y z
N MET A 1 -30.50 1.47 13.66
CA MET A 1 -29.03 1.25 13.65
C MET A 1 -28.35 1.94 12.47
N ILE A 2 -28.67 1.61 11.21
CA ILE A 2 -28.01 2.16 10.00
C ILE A 2 -27.93 3.70 10.01
N LYS A 3 -29.02 4.40 10.34
CA LYS A 3 -29.02 5.87 10.37
C LYS A 3 -28.03 6.46 11.39
N LYS A 4 -27.81 5.80 12.54
CA LYS A 4 -26.81 6.24 13.52
C LYS A 4 -25.38 6.12 12.97
N ILE A 5 -25.09 5.02 12.25
CA ILE A 5 -23.79 4.80 11.60
C ILE A 5 -23.61 5.80 10.44
N GLU A 6 -24.67 6.07 9.68
CA GLU A 6 -24.65 7.09 8.62
C GLU A 6 -24.32 8.48 9.19
N ASN A 7 -25.00 8.92 10.24
CA ASN A 7 -24.71 10.19 10.90
C ASN A 7 -23.27 10.20 11.45
N PHE A 8 -22.83 9.10 12.08
CA PHE A 8 -21.44 8.96 12.51
C PHE A 8 -20.43 9.15 11.36
N LEU A 9 -20.64 8.49 10.21
CA LEU A 9 -19.71 8.56 9.08
C LEU A 9 -19.70 9.92 8.37
N PHE A 10 -20.82 10.65 8.39
CA PHE A 10 -21.00 11.84 7.56
C PHE A 10 -21.15 13.17 8.31
N GLU A 11 -21.39 13.15 9.62
CA GLU A 11 -21.62 14.35 10.44
C GLU A 11 -20.55 14.54 11.53
N GLU A 12 -19.90 13.46 11.99
CA GLU A 12 -18.84 13.55 13.01
C GLU A 12 -17.50 14.01 12.44
N SER A 13 -16.60 14.46 13.30
CA SER A 13 -15.22 14.82 12.93
C SER A 13 -14.51 13.68 12.19
N ILE A 14 -13.89 14.00 11.05
CA ILE A 14 -13.15 13.01 10.24
C ILE A 14 -12.05 12.30 11.03
N TYR A 15 -11.43 12.97 11.99
CA TYR A 15 -10.38 12.37 12.84
C TYR A 15 -10.94 11.37 13.85
N LYS A 16 -12.17 11.60 14.35
CA LYS A 16 -12.87 10.64 15.21
C LYS A 16 -13.24 9.38 14.42
N ILE A 17 -13.66 9.55 13.16
CA ILE A 17 -13.92 8.43 12.24
C ILE A 17 -12.62 7.65 11.98
N LEU A 18 -11.53 8.35 11.64
CA LEU A 18 -10.22 7.74 11.44
C LEU A 18 -9.80 6.92 12.67
N PHE A 19 -9.88 7.49 13.86
CA PHE A 19 -9.53 6.81 15.11
C PHE A 19 -10.35 5.53 15.32
N ILE A 20 -11.67 5.59 15.13
CA ILE A 20 -12.53 4.39 15.26
C ILE A 20 -12.22 3.36 14.18
N CYS A 21 -11.97 3.77 12.94
CA CYS A 21 -11.59 2.85 11.88
C CYS A 21 -10.23 2.21 12.13
N LEU A 22 -9.27 2.92 12.73
CA LEU A 22 -8.00 2.35 13.17
C LEU A 22 -8.19 1.29 14.26
N ILE A 23 -9.02 1.57 15.27
CA ILE A 23 -9.36 0.57 16.30
C ILE A 23 -10.00 -0.66 15.66
N LEU A 24 -10.98 -0.48 14.78
CA LEU A 24 -11.64 -1.57 14.08
C LEU A 24 -10.66 -2.36 13.20
N GLN A 25 -9.73 -1.68 12.52
CA GLN A 25 -8.71 -2.30 11.70
C GLN A 25 -7.85 -3.27 12.51
N VAL A 26 -7.35 -2.80 13.65
CA VAL A 26 -6.56 -3.61 14.59
C VAL A 26 -7.39 -4.73 15.18
N PHE A 27 -8.65 -4.45 15.55
CA PHE A 27 -9.54 -5.45 16.13
C PHE A 27 -9.99 -6.53 15.13
N ILE A 28 -10.09 -6.24 13.83
CA ILE A 28 -10.54 -7.22 12.82
C ILE A 28 -9.35 -7.99 12.23
N ASN A 29 -8.28 -7.29 11.90
CA ASN A 29 -7.19 -7.86 11.12
C ASN A 29 -5.92 -8.13 11.94
N GLY A 30 -5.81 -7.52 13.12
CA GLY A 30 -4.58 -7.50 13.91
C GLY A 30 -3.54 -6.54 13.36
N ILE A 31 -2.40 -6.49 14.05
CA ILE A 31 -1.16 -5.87 13.60
C ILE A 31 -0.12 -6.97 13.49
N ALA A 32 0.62 -7.03 12.38
CA ALA A 32 1.67 -8.03 12.20
C ALA A 32 2.80 -7.51 11.30
N TYR A 33 3.83 -8.33 11.18
CA TYR A 33 4.95 -8.15 10.26
C TYR A 33 5.19 -9.45 9.49
N ILE A 34 6.00 -9.38 8.43
CA ILE A 34 6.42 -10.55 7.66
C ILE A 34 7.91 -10.82 7.84
N GLU A 35 8.36 -12.02 7.48
CA GLU A 35 9.75 -12.44 7.69
C GLU A 35 10.77 -11.51 7.01
N SER A 36 10.42 -10.97 5.84
CA SER A 36 11.32 -10.05 5.12
C SER A 36 11.57 -8.73 5.85
N SER A 37 10.74 -8.38 6.84
CA SER A 37 10.98 -7.24 7.71
C SER A 37 12.26 -7.40 8.53
N ASN A 38 12.64 -8.63 8.92
CA ASN A 38 13.88 -8.89 9.64
C ASN A 38 15.10 -8.57 8.77
N PHE A 39 15.08 -8.93 7.49
CA PHE A 39 16.17 -8.64 6.56
C PHE A 39 16.34 -7.13 6.37
N LEU A 40 15.24 -6.39 6.17
CA LEU A 40 15.30 -4.93 6.08
C LEU A 40 15.78 -4.27 7.39
N PHE A 41 15.41 -4.83 8.55
CA PHE A 41 15.94 -4.36 9.83
C PHE A 41 17.45 -4.61 9.95
N ILE A 42 17.95 -5.79 9.57
CA ILE A 42 19.40 -6.09 9.55
C ILE A 42 20.14 -5.07 8.68
N ALA A 43 19.63 -4.80 7.47
CA ALA A 43 20.20 -3.80 6.57
C ALA A 43 20.15 -2.36 7.14
N SER A 44 19.28 -2.09 8.11
CA SER A 44 19.17 -0.75 8.73
C SER A 44 20.20 -0.50 9.82
N ASN A 45 20.82 -1.54 10.37
CA ASN A 45 21.85 -1.40 11.40
C ASN A 45 23.14 -0.77 10.84
N ASP A 46 23.47 -1.10 9.59
CA ASP A 46 24.57 -0.49 8.86
C ASP A 46 24.17 -0.29 7.39
N ILE A 47 23.99 0.99 7.01
CA ILE A 47 23.60 1.35 5.64
C ILE A 47 24.80 1.44 4.70
N PHE A 48 26.03 1.28 5.19
CA PHE A 48 27.26 1.39 4.40
C PHE A 48 27.87 0.03 4.08
N THR A 49 27.32 -1.06 4.61
CA THR A 49 27.75 -2.41 4.27
C THR A 49 26.58 -3.24 3.74
N ASN A 50 26.85 -4.13 2.79
CA ASN A 50 25.85 -5.08 2.32
C ASN A 50 25.82 -6.29 3.28
N PRO A 51 24.77 -6.46 4.11
CA PRO A 51 24.68 -7.60 5.03
C PRO A 51 24.37 -8.93 4.31
N PHE A 52 24.07 -8.89 3.01
CA PHE A 52 23.70 -10.05 2.19
C PHE A 52 24.74 -10.36 1.10
N SER A 53 26.01 -10.01 1.35
CA SER A 53 27.11 -10.33 0.44
C SER A 53 27.26 -11.85 0.23
N GLU A 54 27.07 -12.64 1.28
CA GLU A 54 27.12 -14.11 1.23
C GLU A 54 25.79 -14.73 0.75
N GLU A 55 24.65 -14.14 1.12
CA GLU A 55 23.30 -14.61 0.77
C GLU A 55 22.73 -13.86 -0.45
N LYS A 56 23.33 -14.11 -1.62
CA LYS A 56 23.01 -13.37 -2.86
C LYS A 56 21.51 -13.30 -3.17
N ASN A 57 20.77 -14.38 -2.96
CA ASN A 57 19.32 -14.45 -3.20
C ASN A 57 18.46 -13.54 -2.31
N LEU A 58 19.02 -12.87 -1.29
CA LEU A 58 18.32 -11.87 -0.47
C LEU A 58 18.57 -10.43 -0.94
N GLN A 59 19.57 -10.19 -1.78
CA GLN A 59 19.98 -8.85 -2.20
C GLN A 59 18.86 -8.08 -2.92
N TRP A 60 17.91 -8.77 -3.57
CA TRP A 60 16.77 -8.14 -4.23
C TRP A 60 15.90 -7.32 -3.25
N ILE A 61 15.93 -7.61 -1.96
CA ILE A 61 15.20 -6.86 -0.92
C ILE A 61 15.75 -5.43 -0.80
N LEU A 62 17.03 -5.20 -1.10
CA LEU A 62 17.69 -3.89 -1.01
C LEU A 62 17.19 -2.89 -2.07
N SER A 63 16.44 -3.34 -3.08
CA SER A 63 15.72 -2.46 -4.02
C SER A 63 14.66 -1.56 -3.36
N SER A 64 14.38 -1.76 -2.08
CA SER A 64 13.34 -1.06 -1.30
C SER A 64 13.95 -0.48 -0.01
N TYR A 65 14.68 0.63 -0.15
CA TYR A 65 15.69 1.05 0.83
C TYR A 65 15.27 2.24 1.72
N PHE A 66 14.17 2.92 1.41
CA PHE A 66 13.75 4.11 2.17
C PHE A 66 13.56 3.85 3.68
N GLY A 67 12.86 2.77 4.04
CA GLY A 67 12.65 2.40 5.44
C GLY A 67 13.95 2.07 6.17
N VAL A 68 14.90 1.48 5.45
CA VAL A 68 16.24 1.12 5.94
C VAL A 68 17.03 2.38 6.28
N LEU A 69 17.11 3.33 5.33
CA LEU A 69 17.78 4.62 5.52
C LEU A 69 17.18 5.40 6.69
N LEU A 70 15.85 5.46 6.76
CA LEU A 70 15.15 6.21 7.78
C LEU A 70 15.38 5.64 9.18
N ALA A 71 15.34 4.32 9.34
CA ALA A 71 15.61 3.66 10.61
C ALA A 71 17.05 3.92 11.09
N ASN A 72 18.03 3.86 10.18
CA ASN A 72 19.42 4.18 10.50
C ASN A 72 19.60 5.65 10.91
N PHE A 73 18.96 6.57 10.19
CA PHE A 73 19.00 8.00 10.49
C PHE A 73 18.39 8.31 11.87
N LEU A 74 17.28 7.65 12.21
CA LEU A 74 16.62 7.75 13.51
C LEU A 74 17.30 6.93 14.61
N LYS A 75 18.40 6.22 14.30
CA LYS A 75 19.16 5.37 15.23
C LYS A 75 18.29 4.31 15.91
N ILE A 76 17.38 3.71 15.15
CA ILE A 76 16.55 2.60 15.63
C ILE A 76 17.38 1.32 15.66
N GLN A 77 17.64 0.80 16.86
CA GLN A 77 18.50 -0.37 17.09
C GLN A 77 17.74 -1.65 17.44
N THR A 78 16.40 -1.60 17.51
CA THR A 78 15.57 -2.76 17.87
C THR A 78 14.57 -3.06 16.78
N PHE A 79 14.30 -4.35 16.57
CA PHE A 79 13.32 -4.79 15.59
C PHE A 79 11.91 -4.25 15.90
N SER A 80 11.51 -4.23 17.18
CA SER A 80 10.25 -3.64 17.60
C SER A 80 10.17 -2.14 17.30
N GLY A 81 11.25 -1.39 17.54
CA GLY A 81 11.37 0.01 17.14
C GLY A 81 11.21 0.21 15.63
N PHE A 82 11.78 -0.69 14.83
CA PHE A 82 11.69 -0.66 13.37
C PHE A 82 10.25 -0.89 12.89
N ILE A 83 9.53 -1.86 13.46
CA ILE A 83 8.11 -2.10 13.20
C ILE A 83 7.25 -0.89 13.63
N LEU A 84 7.51 -0.34 14.83
CA LEU A 84 6.79 0.82 15.35
C LEU A 84 7.00 2.07 14.49
N MET A 85 8.19 2.26 13.92
CA MET A 85 8.45 3.35 12.97
C MET A 85 7.55 3.22 11.74
N HIS A 86 7.47 2.04 11.11
CA HIS A 86 6.61 1.83 9.94
C HIS A 86 5.13 2.07 10.28
N PHE A 87 4.69 1.58 11.44
CA PHE A 87 3.34 1.83 11.93
C PHE A 87 3.08 3.32 12.16
N PHE A 88 3.99 4.03 12.81
CA PHE A 88 3.88 5.48 13.03
C PHE A 88 3.78 6.23 11.70
N PHE A 89 4.64 5.92 10.74
CA PHE A 89 4.59 6.55 9.41
C PHE A 89 3.29 6.24 8.68
N LEU A 90 2.76 5.03 8.79
CA LEU A 90 1.45 4.68 8.24
C LEU A 90 0.34 5.58 8.81
N ILE A 91 0.24 5.69 10.15
CA ILE A 91 -0.80 6.49 10.82
C ILE A 91 -0.62 7.97 10.51
N PHE A 92 0.60 8.49 10.62
CA PHE A 92 0.90 9.89 10.35
C PHE A 92 0.66 10.27 8.88
N GLY A 93 1.10 9.42 7.95
CA GLY A 93 0.84 9.58 6.52
C GLY A 93 -0.65 9.55 6.20
N LEU A 94 -1.42 8.62 6.77
CA LEU A 94 -2.88 8.59 6.63
C LEU A 94 -3.51 9.90 7.14
N ALA A 95 -3.05 10.45 8.26
CA ALA A 95 -3.54 11.73 8.77
C ALA A 95 -3.24 12.89 7.80
N ILE A 96 -2.05 12.92 7.18
CA ILE A 96 -1.70 13.91 6.15
C ILE A 96 -2.61 13.76 4.93
N VAL A 97 -2.81 12.53 4.45
CA VAL A 97 -3.69 12.23 3.30
C VAL A 97 -5.12 12.71 3.57
N ILE A 98 -5.68 12.34 4.73
CA ILE A 98 -7.02 12.75 5.14
C ILE A 98 -7.13 14.27 5.24
N LYS A 99 -6.19 14.94 5.90
CA LYS A 99 -6.16 16.41 6.02
C LYS A 99 -6.06 17.10 4.66
N SER A 100 -5.30 16.53 3.73
CA SER A 100 -5.09 17.10 2.40
C SER A 100 -6.32 16.91 1.52
N LEU A 101 -6.96 15.75 1.58
CA LEU A 101 -8.24 15.50 0.92
C LEU A 101 -9.36 16.35 1.52
N SER A 102 -9.43 16.51 2.84
CA SER A 102 -10.50 17.28 3.49
C SER A 102 -10.43 18.76 3.14
N LYS A 103 -9.21 19.30 2.98
CA LYS A 103 -9.00 20.66 2.46
C LYS A 103 -9.53 20.86 1.04
N LYS A 104 -9.45 19.82 0.20
CA LYS A 104 -10.02 19.86 -1.17
C LYS A 104 -11.53 19.67 -1.14
N ASN A 105 -11.99 18.63 -0.46
CA ASN A 105 -13.39 18.28 -0.32
C ASN A 105 -13.59 17.30 0.84
N GLU A 106 -14.33 17.71 1.86
CA GLU A 106 -14.56 16.89 3.05
C GLU A 106 -15.28 15.57 2.73
N PHE A 107 -16.28 15.59 1.84
CA PHE A 107 -16.99 14.38 1.43
C PHE A 107 -16.04 13.37 0.76
N LEU A 108 -15.14 13.83 -0.11
CA LEU A 108 -14.11 12.97 -0.71
C LEU A 108 -13.21 12.32 0.35
N SER A 109 -12.80 13.05 1.38
CA SER A 109 -11.98 12.50 2.47
C SER A 109 -12.71 11.39 3.27
N ARG A 110 -14.03 11.54 3.47
CA ARG A 110 -14.87 10.53 4.12
C ARG A 110 -15.01 9.28 3.25
N ILE A 111 -15.26 9.45 1.95
CA ILE A 111 -15.36 8.33 1.00
C ILE A 111 -14.03 7.61 0.87
N PHE A 112 -12.92 8.34 0.80
CA PHE A 112 -11.57 7.78 0.83
C PHE A 112 -11.37 6.87 2.05
N LEU A 113 -11.74 7.36 3.24
CA LEU A 113 -11.55 6.62 4.48
C LEU A 113 -12.38 5.32 4.48
N ILE A 114 -13.65 5.41 4.10
CA ILE A 114 -14.53 4.23 3.97
C ILE A 114 -13.90 3.21 3.01
N LEU A 115 -13.46 3.65 1.83
CA LEU A 115 -12.86 2.79 0.82
C LEU A 115 -11.52 2.18 1.25
N PHE A 116 -10.65 2.96 1.86
CA PHE A 116 -9.36 2.49 2.37
C PHE A 116 -9.57 1.32 3.35
N PHE A 117 -10.43 1.52 4.35
CA PHE A 117 -10.71 0.47 5.34
C PHE A 117 -11.59 -0.65 4.81
N SER A 118 -12.24 -0.50 3.65
CA SER A 118 -12.99 -1.60 3.01
C SER A 118 -12.20 -2.37 1.96
N MET A 119 -11.06 -1.83 1.49
CA MET A 119 -10.14 -2.50 0.57
C MET A 119 -9.09 -3.33 1.31
N PRO A 120 -8.58 -4.42 0.70
CA PRO A 120 -7.54 -5.25 1.33
C PRO A 120 -6.21 -4.55 1.56
N ILE A 121 -5.94 -3.42 0.89
CA ILE A 121 -4.76 -2.59 1.15
C ILE A 121 -4.65 -2.20 2.64
N SER A 122 -5.75 -1.91 3.32
CA SER A 122 -5.72 -1.62 4.75
C SER A 122 -5.25 -2.82 5.57
N ASN A 123 -5.67 -4.04 5.20
CA ASN A 123 -5.22 -5.25 5.86
C ASN A 123 -3.71 -5.47 5.65
N ILE A 124 -3.26 -5.37 4.39
CA ILE A 124 -1.85 -5.52 4.01
C ILE A 124 -0.96 -4.55 4.79
N LEU A 125 -1.30 -3.25 4.80
CA LEU A 125 -0.48 -2.24 5.45
C LEU A 125 -0.37 -2.41 6.98
N PHE A 126 -1.36 -3.05 7.61
CA PHE A 126 -1.34 -3.31 9.07
C PHE A 126 -0.72 -4.66 9.42
N THR A 127 -0.67 -5.60 8.48
CA THR A 127 -0.16 -6.97 8.73
C THR A 127 1.22 -7.23 8.12
N TRP A 128 1.69 -6.34 7.25
CA TRP A 128 3.01 -6.38 6.62
C TRP A 128 3.80 -5.15 7.06
N LEU A 129 3.93 -4.93 8.37
CA LEU A 129 4.80 -3.87 8.89
C LEU A 129 6.27 -4.26 8.78
N GLY A 130 7.14 -3.25 8.65
CA GLY A 130 8.59 -3.44 8.50
C GLY A 130 9.08 -3.68 7.08
N ILE A 131 8.20 -3.51 6.09
CA ILE A 131 8.56 -3.45 4.68
C ILE A 131 8.14 -2.12 4.07
N GLN A 132 8.49 -1.88 2.82
CA GLN A 132 8.31 -0.61 2.11
C GLN A 132 6.86 -0.17 1.86
N ASP A 133 5.88 -1.06 2.03
CA ASP A 133 4.49 -0.84 1.60
C ASP A 133 3.82 0.43 2.17
N PRO A 134 3.96 0.77 3.47
CA PRO A 134 3.42 2.02 4.01
C PRO A 134 3.96 3.26 3.31
N PHE A 135 5.27 3.28 3.00
CA PHE A 135 5.90 4.41 2.31
C PHE A 135 5.43 4.51 0.87
N THR A 136 5.42 3.40 0.14
CA THR A 136 4.90 3.35 -1.24
C THR A 136 3.46 3.85 -1.30
N PHE A 137 2.61 3.37 -0.40
CA PHE A 137 1.21 3.80 -0.30
C PHE A 137 1.08 5.31 -0.04
N ILE A 138 1.79 5.84 0.95
CA ILE A 138 1.72 7.27 1.31
C ILE A 138 2.25 8.13 0.17
N PHE A 139 3.44 7.85 -0.35
CA PHE A 139 4.06 8.69 -1.37
C PHE A 139 3.28 8.66 -2.68
N SER A 140 2.80 7.50 -3.13
CA SER A 140 1.95 7.40 -4.32
C SER A 140 0.60 8.11 -4.17
N THR A 141 -0.02 8.02 -2.99
CA THR A 141 -1.27 8.72 -2.70
C THR A 141 -1.07 10.24 -2.67
N LEU A 142 -0.04 10.71 -1.99
CA LEU A 142 0.28 12.14 -1.92
C LEU A 142 0.70 12.69 -3.28
N LEU A 143 1.37 11.90 -4.11
CA LEU A 143 1.76 12.27 -5.49
C LEU A 143 0.53 12.68 -6.30
N VAL A 144 -0.56 11.91 -6.19
CA VAL A 144 -1.84 12.21 -6.84
C VAL A 144 -2.55 13.42 -6.23
N ILE A 145 -2.52 13.54 -4.89
CA ILE A 145 -3.17 14.64 -4.18
C ILE A 145 -2.49 15.97 -4.47
N PHE A 146 -1.16 16.01 -4.52
CA PHE A 146 -0.38 17.22 -4.77
C PHE A 146 0.04 17.39 -6.23
N ARG A 147 -0.64 16.71 -7.16
CA ARG A 147 -0.29 16.67 -8.60
C ARG A 147 -0.13 18.04 -9.28
N SER A 148 -0.70 19.11 -8.72
CA SER A 148 -0.57 20.48 -9.22
C SER A 148 0.77 21.15 -8.92
N SER A 149 1.56 20.63 -7.97
CA SER A 149 2.85 21.21 -7.55
C SER A 149 4.00 20.40 -8.13
N TRP A 150 4.74 20.98 -9.08
CA TRP A 150 5.89 20.32 -9.71
C TRP A 150 6.95 19.89 -8.67
N PHE A 151 7.23 20.74 -7.68
CA PHE A 151 8.21 20.45 -6.64
C PHE A 151 7.76 19.29 -5.74
N SER A 152 6.48 19.30 -5.34
CA SER A 152 5.92 18.20 -4.55
C SER A 152 5.97 16.88 -5.33
N ASN A 153 5.63 16.91 -6.61
CA ASN A 153 5.68 15.73 -7.49
C ASN A 153 7.11 15.18 -7.63
N PHE A 154 8.08 16.07 -7.85
CA PHE A 154 9.50 15.71 -7.92
C PHE A 154 9.96 15.04 -6.62
N VAL A 155 9.74 15.68 -5.47
CA VAL A 155 10.14 15.12 -4.16
C VAL A 155 9.45 13.79 -3.89
N LEU A 156 8.13 13.70 -4.10
CA LEU A 156 7.37 12.48 -3.83
C LEU A 156 7.74 11.34 -4.76
N ALA A 157 8.04 11.61 -6.04
CA ALA A 157 8.52 10.60 -6.97
C ALA A 157 9.92 10.08 -6.61
N THR A 158 10.82 10.97 -6.17
CA THR A 158 12.15 10.58 -5.63
C THR A 158 12.00 9.68 -4.40
N LEU A 159 11.17 10.07 -3.43
CA LEU A 159 10.95 9.27 -2.22
C LEU A 159 10.27 7.94 -2.55
N LEU A 160 9.31 7.94 -3.47
CA LEU A 160 8.63 6.73 -3.93
C LEU A 160 9.60 5.76 -4.62
N SER A 161 10.54 6.23 -5.45
CA SER A 161 11.50 5.36 -6.12
C SER A 161 12.57 4.80 -5.17
N ILE A 162 12.97 5.54 -4.13
CA ILE A 162 13.83 5.01 -3.06
C ILE A 162 13.07 4.00 -2.19
N ALA A 163 11.76 4.21 -1.98
CA ALA A 163 10.93 3.28 -1.22
C ALA A 163 10.71 1.96 -1.98
N HIS A 164 10.40 2.04 -3.28
CA HIS A 164 10.22 0.87 -4.14
C HIS A 164 10.31 1.24 -5.62
N SER A 165 11.49 1.09 -6.23
CA SER A 165 11.77 1.59 -7.59
C SER A 165 10.85 0.98 -8.66
N GLU A 166 10.62 -0.33 -8.65
CA GLU A 166 9.81 -1.00 -9.68
C GLU A 166 8.33 -0.63 -9.59
N GLN A 167 7.77 -0.58 -8.37
CA GLN A 167 6.39 -0.12 -8.17
C GLN A 167 6.26 1.38 -8.47
N ALA A 168 7.28 2.19 -8.18
CA ALA A 168 7.29 3.62 -8.51
C ALA A 168 7.15 3.85 -10.02
N ILE A 169 7.91 3.11 -10.84
CA ILE A 169 7.82 3.17 -12.31
C ILE A 169 6.38 2.90 -12.76
N ILE A 170 5.80 1.80 -12.30
CA ILE A 170 4.46 1.37 -12.72
C ILE A 170 3.41 2.38 -12.24
N ILE A 171 3.48 2.86 -11.00
CA ILE A 171 2.56 3.87 -10.46
C ILE A 171 2.60 5.15 -11.28
N ILE A 172 3.79 5.66 -11.61
CA ILE A 172 3.93 6.88 -12.40
C ILE A 172 3.36 6.67 -13.81
N VAL A 173 3.61 5.52 -14.44
CA VAL A 173 3.02 5.16 -15.74
C VAL A 173 1.48 5.14 -15.65
N LEU A 174 0.91 4.45 -14.66
CA LEU A 174 -0.54 4.35 -14.47
C LEU A 174 -1.18 5.72 -14.23
N VAL A 175 -0.57 6.56 -13.37
CA VAL A 175 -1.09 7.90 -13.07
C VAL A 175 -1.05 8.78 -14.33
N ASN A 176 0.06 8.79 -15.06
CA ASN A 176 0.16 9.57 -16.29
C ASN A 176 -0.81 9.07 -17.37
N LEU A 177 -0.93 7.75 -17.55
CA LEU A 177 -1.87 7.16 -18.48
C LEU A 177 -3.31 7.57 -18.16
N PHE A 178 -3.70 7.49 -16.88
CA PHE A 178 -5.02 7.92 -16.44
C PHE A 178 -5.27 9.40 -16.74
N LEU A 179 -4.31 10.27 -16.41
CA LEU A 179 -4.43 11.72 -16.63
C LEU A 179 -4.48 12.06 -18.13
N ILE A 180 -3.64 11.45 -18.96
CA ILE A 180 -3.64 11.67 -20.42
C ILE A 180 -5.00 11.32 -21.03
N ILE A 181 -5.56 10.16 -20.68
CA ILE A 181 -6.85 9.72 -21.22
C ILE A 181 -8.00 10.62 -20.72
N THR A 182 -7.96 11.06 -19.46
CA THR A 182 -9.07 11.81 -18.84
C THR A 182 -9.05 13.31 -19.09
N GLU A 183 -7.90 13.96 -19.05
CA GLU A 183 -7.78 15.42 -19.20
C GLU A 183 -7.62 15.86 -20.65
N LYS A 184 -7.31 14.92 -21.57
CA LYS A 184 -7.02 15.18 -23.00
C LYS A 184 -5.88 16.19 -23.24
N LYS A 185 -5.21 16.66 -22.19
CA LYS A 185 -4.00 17.47 -22.21
C LYS A 185 -3.01 16.79 -21.30
N ALA A 186 -1.84 16.45 -21.82
CA ALA A 186 -0.77 15.96 -20.99
C ALA A 186 -0.35 17.08 -20.03
N ASN A 187 -0.45 16.84 -18.72
CA ASN A 187 0.20 17.68 -17.73
C ASN A 187 1.69 17.40 -17.79
N TYR A 188 2.37 17.99 -18.77
CA TYR A 188 3.81 17.82 -18.99
C TYR A 188 4.60 18.18 -17.73
N THR A 189 4.13 19.16 -16.96
CA THR A 189 4.76 19.52 -15.68
C THR A 189 4.73 18.35 -14.69
N PHE A 190 3.58 17.67 -14.53
CA PHE A 190 3.49 16.46 -13.70
C PHE A 190 4.38 15.34 -14.25
N LEU A 191 4.29 15.05 -15.55
CA LEU A 191 5.08 14.00 -16.20
C LEU A 191 6.58 14.23 -16.00
N PHE A 192 7.09 15.40 -16.40
CA PHE A 192 8.52 15.70 -16.29
C PHE A 192 8.99 15.74 -14.84
N SER A 193 8.26 16.39 -13.92
CA SER A 193 8.67 16.44 -12.52
C SER A 193 8.71 15.06 -11.86
N SER A 194 7.70 14.21 -12.13
CA SER A 194 7.64 12.85 -11.59
C SER A 194 8.71 11.92 -12.20
N VAL A 195 8.96 12.01 -13.51
CA VAL A 195 10.03 11.23 -14.17
C VAL A 195 11.41 11.65 -13.69
N ILE A 196 11.69 12.96 -13.60
CA ILE A 196 12.98 13.45 -13.09
C ILE A 196 13.18 13.01 -11.63
N GLY A 197 12.14 13.11 -10.79
CA GLY A 197 12.20 12.64 -9.40
C GLY A 197 12.46 11.13 -9.32
N LEU A 198 11.74 10.34 -10.11
CA LEU A 198 11.96 8.89 -10.17
C LEU A 198 13.41 8.55 -10.55
N CYS A 199 13.93 9.15 -11.63
CA CYS A 199 15.29 8.94 -12.08
C CYS A 199 16.30 9.34 -11.01
N LEU A 200 16.09 10.48 -10.33
CA LEU A 200 16.95 10.92 -9.25
C LEU A 200 16.97 9.92 -8.09
N GLY A 201 15.82 9.41 -7.64
CA GLY A 201 15.80 8.46 -6.52
C GLY A 201 16.44 7.12 -6.86
N ILE A 202 16.28 6.64 -8.10
CA ILE A 202 17.01 5.45 -8.60
C ILE A 202 18.51 5.72 -8.63
N PHE A 203 18.91 6.87 -9.19
CA PHE A 203 20.32 7.27 -9.27
C PHE A 203 20.95 7.39 -7.88
N LEU A 204 20.29 8.05 -6.93
CA LEU A 204 20.77 8.19 -5.56
C LEU A 204 20.97 6.83 -4.88
N LEU A 205 20.04 5.89 -5.09
CA LEU A 205 20.16 4.55 -4.53
C LEU A 205 21.32 3.76 -5.16
N GLN A 206 21.45 3.81 -6.48
CA GLN A 206 22.55 3.15 -7.20
C GLN A 206 23.90 3.74 -6.81
N TYR A 207 24.00 5.06 -6.76
CA TYR A 207 25.21 5.77 -6.35
C TYR A 207 25.61 5.43 -4.91
N HIS A 208 24.63 5.32 -4.00
CA HIS A 208 24.85 4.85 -2.64
C HIS A 208 25.43 3.43 -2.61
N PHE A 209 24.87 2.51 -3.39
CA PHE A 209 25.37 1.14 -3.46
C PHE A 209 26.76 1.04 -4.11
N GLU A 210 27.05 1.88 -5.10
CA GLU A 210 28.34 1.90 -5.79
C GLU A 210 29.46 2.40 -4.87
N ILE A 211 29.30 3.57 -4.23
CA ILE A 211 30.34 4.12 -3.33
C ILE A 211 30.65 3.18 -2.17
N ASN A 212 29.62 2.51 -1.66
CA ASN A 212 29.76 1.61 -0.51
C ASN A 212 30.05 0.16 -0.90
N ASN A 213 30.36 -0.11 -2.19
CA ASN A 213 30.73 -1.44 -2.70
C ASN A 213 29.72 -2.55 -2.34
N PHE A 214 28.42 -2.26 -2.44
CA PHE A 214 27.38 -3.23 -2.10
C PHE A 214 27.38 -4.46 -3.01
N ASN A 215 27.94 -4.38 -4.23
CA ASN A 215 28.01 -5.47 -5.22
C ASN A 215 26.70 -6.27 -5.30
N ILE A 216 25.62 -5.61 -5.75
CA ILE A 216 24.31 -6.25 -5.93
C ILE A 216 24.37 -7.15 -7.17
N GLU A 217 24.49 -8.45 -6.95
CA GLU A 217 24.57 -9.47 -8.00
C GLU A 217 23.20 -10.10 -8.32
N TYR A 218 22.25 -10.01 -7.39
CA TYR A 218 20.92 -10.62 -7.56
C TYR A 218 19.81 -9.58 -7.39
N THR A 219 19.26 -9.16 -8.51
CA THR A 219 18.19 -8.16 -8.59
C THR A 219 16.81 -8.79 -8.47
N ARG A 220 15.78 -7.95 -8.37
CA ARG A 220 14.39 -8.41 -8.44
C ARG A 220 14.04 -9.00 -9.80
N PHE A 221 14.70 -8.59 -10.88
CA PHE A 221 14.52 -9.21 -12.20
C PHE A 221 15.11 -10.63 -12.24
N ASP A 222 16.26 -10.84 -11.57
CA ASP A 222 16.84 -12.19 -11.44
C ASP A 222 15.94 -13.11 -10.62
N TYR A 223 15.33 -12.60 -9.54
CA TYR A 223 14.31 -13.33 -8.79
C TYR A 223 13.13 -13.74 -9.68
N ILE A 224 12.66 -12.83 -10.52
CA ILE A 224 11.53 -13.08 -11.44
C ILE A 224 11.92 -14.12 -12.51
N GLY A 225 13.08 -13.97 -13.13
CA GLY A 225 13.58 -14.91 -14.14
C GLY A 225 13.79 -16.31 -13.59
N ASN A 226 14.40 -16.43 -12.42
CA ASN A 226 14.78 -17.71 -11.82
C ASN A 226 13.59 -18.47 -11.19
N SER A 227 12.51 -17.77 -10.82
CA SER A 227 11.30 -18.41 -10.26
C SER A 227 10.44 -19.14 -11.30
N GLY A 228 10.60 -18.79 -12.58
CA GLY A 228 9.88 -19.40 -13.71
C GLY A 228 8.42 -18.93 -13.87
N PRO A 229 7.93 -18.73 -15.11
CA PRO A 229 6.58 -18.19 -15.37
C PRO A 229 5.45 -19.08 -14.86
N ILE A 230 5.67 -20.41 -14.83
CA ILE A 230 4.67 -21.39 -14.38
C ILE A 230 4.31 -21.15 -12.91
N ARG A 231 5.28 -20.80 -12.04
CA ARG A 231 5.02 -20.52 -10.63
C ARG A 231 4.08 -19.33 -10.45
N TYR A 232 4.25 -18.27 -11.25
CA TYR A 232 3.41 -17.08 -11.15
C TYR A 232 2.00 -17.32 -11.68
N LEU A 233 1.87 -18.02 -12.80
CA LEU A 233 0.57 -18.38 -13.38
C LEU A 233 -0.19 -19.31 -12.44
N THR A 234 0.45 -20.37 -11.93
CA THR A 234 -0.18 -21.27 -10.96
C THR A 234 -0.61 -20.52 -9.71
N SER A 235 0.26 -19.67 -9.13
CA SER A 235 -0.09 -18.85 -7.96
C SER A 235 -1.30 -17.94 -8.21
N THR A 236 -1.37 -17.31 -9.39
CA THR A 236 -2.48 -16.41 -9.75
C THR A 236 -3.80 -17.17 -9.92
N PHE A 237 -3.76 -18.30 -10.63
CA PHE A 237 -4.98 -19.01 -11.03
C PHE A 237 -5.46 -20.05 -10.01
N SER A 238 -4.64 -20.43 -9.02
CA SER A 238 -5.00 -21.36 -7.93
C SER A 238 -6.32 -20.99 -7.25
N HIS A 239 -6.54 -19.70 -7.01
CA HIS A 239 -7.75 -19.17 -6.36
C HIS A 239 -8.29 -17.95 -7.09
N PHE A 240 -8.43 -18.04 -8.41
CA PHE A 240 -8.79 -16.90 -9.28
C PHE A 240 -10.02 -16.12 -8.81
N ASN A 241 -11.10 -16.80 -8.40
CA ASN A 241 -12.31 -16.12 -7.89
C ASN A 241 -12.05 -15.34 -6.60
N ALA A 242 -11.27 -15.91 -5.67
CA ALA A 242 -10.88 -15.23 -4.45
C ALA A 242 -9.92 -14.06 -4.73
N LEU A 243 -9.02 -14.23 -5.72
CA LEU A 243 -8.16 -13.16 -6.21
C LEU A 243 -8.99 -11.99 -6.71
N LEU A 244 -9.92 -12.20 -7.67
CA LEU A 244 -10.78 -11.16 -8.20
C LEU A 244 -11.58 -10.44 -7.11
N PHE A 245 -12.14 -11.20 -6.18
CA PHE A 245 -12.83 -10.63 -5.02
C PHE A 245 -11.88 -9.77 -4.17
N SER A 246 -10.66 -10.25 -3.89
CA SER A 246 -9.67 -9.55 -3.07
C SER A 246 -9.09 -8.27 -3.71
N LEU A 247 -9.27 -8.04 -5.01
CA LEU A 247 -8.73 -6.83 -5.65
C LEU A 247 -9.37 -5.55 -5.10
N PHE A 248 -10.68 -5.59 -4.81
CA PHE A 248 -11.41 -4.45 -4.26
C PHE A 248 -12.29 -4.81 -3.06
N ASN A 249 -12.53 -6.10 -2.79
CA ASN A 249 -13.43 -6.60 -1.75
C ASN A 249 -14.82 -5.95 -1.87
N VAL A 250 -15.49 -5.63 -0.75
CA VAL A 250 -16.81 -4.98 -0.74
C VAL A 250 -16.82 -3.59 -1.40
N SER A 251 -15.65 -2.95 -1.56
CA SER A 251 -15.51 -1.67 -2.27
C SER A 251 -15.81 -1.80 -3.76
N SER A 252 -15.74 -3.02 -4.32
CA SER A 252 -16.06 -3.31 -5.72
C SER A 252 -17.43 -2.77 -6.13
N TYR A 253 -18.41 -2.71 -5.22
CA TYR A 253 -19.74 -2.16 -5.52
C TYR A 253 -19.71 -0.65 -5.85
N ILE A 254 -18.92 0.15 -5.12
CA ILE A 254 -18.75 1.59 -5.44
C ILE A 254 -18.05 1.73 -6.79
N ILE A 255 -16.98 0.97 -7.01
CA ILE A 255 -16.24 0.99 -8.27
C ILE A 255 -17.16 0.61 -9.44
N TYR A 256 -17.95 -0.45 -9.29
CA TYR A 256 -18.94 -0.88 -10.28
C TYR A 256 -19.99 0.21 -10.56
N LYS A 257 -20.57 0.83 -9.53
CA LYS A 257 -21.54 1.94 -9.70
C LYS A 257 -20.92 3.11 -10.46
N LEU A 258 -19.69 3.48 -10.15
CA LEU A 258 -18.97 4.55 -10.83
C LEU A 258 -18.64 4.19 -12.28
N LEU A 259 -18.20 2.96 -12.52
CA LEU A 259 -17.92 2.45 -13.87
C LEU A 259 -19.17 2.38 -14.71
N LYS A 260 -20.30 1.90 -14.17
CA LYS A 260 -21.58 1.88 -14.87
C LYS A 260 -21.99 3.27 -15.35
N ASN A 261 -21.79 4.30 -14.52
CA ASN A 261 -22.10 5.68 -14.88
C ASN A 261 -21.08 6.32 -15.86
N ASN A 262 -19.91 5.69 -16.05
CA ASN A 262 -18.82 6.23 -16.86
C ASN A 262 -18.30 5.25 -17.92
N TRP A 263 -19.04 4.20 -18.24
CA TRP A 263 -18.54 3.09 -19.07
C TRP A 263 -18.08 3.56 -20.45
N TYR A 264 -18.80 4.53 -21.02
CA TYR A 264 -18.49 5.15 -22.31
C TYR A 264 -17.67 6.44 -22.20
N ASN A 265 -17.32 6.87 -20.99
CA ASN A 265 -16.53 8.06 -20.76
C ASN A 265 -15.04 7.70 -20.62
N SER A 266 -14.15 8.61 -21.01
CA SER A 266 -12.70 8.43 -20.91
C SER A 266 -12.25 8.06 -19.50
N ARG A 267 -12.96 8.52 -18.46
CA ARG A 267 -12.71 8.19 -17.04
C ARG A 267 -12.89 6.71 -16.73
N GLY A 268 -13.97 6.09 -17.21
CA GLY A 268 -14.22 4.66 -16.98
C GLY A 268 -13.22 3.80 -17.75
N VAL A 269 -12.98 4.15 -19.01
CA VAL A 269 -12.00 3.48 -19.88
C VAL A 269 -10.59 3.56 -19.27
N ALA A 270 -10.15 4.74 -18.85
CA ALA A 270 -8.85 4.94 -18.20
C ALA A 270 -8.69 4.06 -16.96
N PHE A 271 -9.70 4.02 -16.08
CA PHE A 271 -9.66 3.20 -14.87
C PHE A 271 -9.56 1.71 -15.18
N ILE A 272 -10.33 1.21 -16.16
CA ILE A 272 -10.29 -0.18 -16.60
C ILE A 272 -8.92 -0.53 -17.16
N ILE A 273 -8.37 0.30 -18.05
CA ILE A 273 -7.01 0.09 -18.60
C ILE A 273 -5.98 0.03 -17.48
N CYS A 274 -6.04 0.94 -16.51
CA CYS A 274 -5.14 0.93 -15.36
C CYS A 274 -5.28 -0.35 -14.53
N CYS A 275 -6.52 -0.83 -14.30
CA CYS A 275 -6.76 -2.09 -13.62
C CYS A 275 -6.19 -3.27 -14.40
N LEU A 276 -6.34 -3.30 -15.73
CA LEU A 276 -5.79 -4.38 -16.57
C LEU A 276 -4.26 -4.39 -16.52
N ILE A 277 -3.61 -3.23 -16.63
CA ILE A 277 -2.15 -3.13 -16.51
C ILE A 277 -1.68 -3.57 -15.12
N ALA A 278 -2.30 -3.06 -14.05
CA ALA A 278 -1.96 -3.46 -12.67
C ALA A 278 -2.18 -4.97 -12.45
N PHE A 279 -3.24 -5.54 -13.02
CA PHE A 279 -3.51 -6.98 -12.97
C PHE A 279 -2.46 -7.77 -13.76
N SER A 280 -2.01 -7.31 -14.92
CA SER A 280 -0.93 -7.95 -15.69
C SER A 280 0.37 -8.03 -14.89
N VAL A 281 0.68 -7.03 -14.06
CA VAL A 281 1.85 -7.09 -13.16
C VAL A 281 1.69 -8.19 -12.11
N THR A 282 0.46 -8.48 -11.68
CA THR A 282 0.22 -9.61 -10.75
C THR A 282 0.56 -10.97 -11.35
N LEU A 283 0.52 -11.10 -12.69
CA LEU A 283 0.85 -12.34 -13.40
C LEU A 283 2.35 -12.69 -13.34
N ILE A 284 3.19 -11.77 -12.90
CA ILE A 284 4.64 -11.95 -12.74
C ILE A 284 5.11 -11.69 -11.30
N THR A 285 4.18 -11.70 -10.34
CA THR A 285 4.49 -11.54 -8.91
C THR A 285 3.82 -12.63 -8.09
N ILE A 286 4.40 -12.93 -6.93
CA ILE A 286 3.84 -13.89 -5.98
C ILE A 286 2.83 -13.26 -5.02
N ASP A 287 2.74 -11.93 -4.95
CA ASP A 287 1.94 -11.21 -3.95
C ASP A 287 0.79 -10.46 -4.64
N GLN A 288 -0.10 -11.19 -5.33
CA GLN A 288 -0.99 -10.63 -6.35
C GLN A 288 -1.89 -9.52 -5.80
N THR A 289 -2.60 -9.78 -4.69
CA THR A 289 -3.52 -8.80 -4.10
C THR A 289 -2.78 -7.56 -3.60
N ARG A 290 -1.58 -7.73 -3.04
CA ARG A 290 -0.77 -6.64 -2.48
C ARG A 290 -0.24 -5.72 -3.57
N VAL A 291 0.42 -6.30 -4.58
CA VAL A 291 0.96 -5.55 -5.71
C VAL A 291 -0.16 -4.82 -6.43
N PHE A 292 -1.26 -5.49 -6.76
CA PHE A 292 -2.40 -4.82 -7.41
C PHE A 292 -2.90 -3.62 -6.61
N ASN A 293 -3.15 -3.81 -5.32
CA ASN A 293 -3.71 -2.76 -4.47
C ASN A 293 -2.77 -1.56 -4.34
N LEU A 294 -1.45 -1.77 -4.15
CA LEU A 294 -0.48 -0.67 -4.09
C LEU A 294 -0.42 0.12 -5.40
N LEU A 295 -0.49 -0.56 -6.54
CA LEU A 295 -0.45 0.08 -7.85
C LEU A 295 -1.75 0.85 -8.18
N ILE A 296 -2.92 0.27 -7.87
CA ILE A 296 -4.20 0.83 -8.28
C ILE A 296 -4.73 1.90 -7.32
N PHE A 297 -4.35 1.87 -6.05
CA PHE A 297 -4.90 2.79 -5.05
C PHE A 297 -4.75 4.28 -5.40
N PRO A 298 -3.59 4.81 -5.86
CA PRO A 298 -3.51 6.20 -6.34
C PRO A 298 -4.48 6.48 -7.51
N ILE A 299 -4.73 5.50 -8.38
CA ILE A 299 -5.70 5.60 -9.48
C ILE A 299 -7.14 5.61 -8.96
N VAL A 300 -7.44 4.85 -7.90
CA VAL A 300 -8.75 4.92 -7.22
C VAL A 300 -8.99 6.34 -6.72
N ILE A 301 -8.01 7.01 -6.13
CA ILE A 301 -8.16 8.40 -5.64
C ILE A 301 -8.47 9.35 -6.80
N LEU A 302 -7.72 9.29 -7.90
CA LEU A 302 -8.01 10.05 -9.10
C LEU A 302 -9.44 9.77 -9.57
N PHE A 303 -9.79 8.49 -9.72
CA PHE A 303 -11.09 8.08 -10.22
C PHE A 303 -12.25 8.60 -9.34
N LEU A 304 -12.08 8.63 -8.01
CA LEU A 304 -13.05 9.24 -7.09
C LEU A 304 -13.12 10.76 -7.29
N GLU A 305 -11.98 11.44 -7.41
CA GLU A 305 -11.92 12.90 -7.61
C GLU A 305 -12.62 13.33 -8.90
N TYR A 306 -12.33 12.68 -10.04
CA TYR A 306 -13.01 12.97 -11.32
C TYR A 306 -14.51 12.62 -11.30
N ASN A 307 -14.94 11.75 -10.39
CA ASN A 307 -16.34 11.34 -10.24
C ASN A 307 -17.01 11.89 -8.99
N LEU A 308 -16.47 12.96 -8.39
CA LEU A 308 -16.97 13.52 -7.15
C LEU A 308 -18.46 13.89 -7.21
N LYS A 309 -18.92 14.48 -8.32
CA LYS A 309 -20.35 14.80 -8.53
C LYS A 309 -21.22 13.55 -8.52
N SER A 310 -20.78 12.49 -9.20
CA SER A 310 -21.48 11.20 -9.23
C SER A 310 -21.46 10.50 -7.87
N LEU A 311 -20.40 10.68 -7.08
CA LEU A 311 -20.33 10.17 -5.71
C LEU A 311 -21.28 10.92 -4.77
N GLN A 312 -21.35 12.25 -4.90
CA GLN A 312 -22.23 13.10 -4.08
C GLN A 312 -23.71 12.85 -4.35
N SER A 313 -24.08 12.42 -5.56
CA SER A 313 -25.45 12.02 -5.88
C SER A 313 -25.82 10.61 -5.39
N MET A 314 -24.84 9.80 -4.96
CA MET A 314 -25.13 8.50 -4.36
C MET A 314 -25.66 8.67 -2.94
N SER A 315 -26.61 7.81 -2.57
CA SER A 315 -27.14 7.79 -1.20
C SER A 315 -26.03 7.46 -0.19
N LYS A 316 -25.92 8.27 0.88
CA LYS A 316 -25.05 8.00 2.05
C LYS A 316 -25.27 6.61 2.65
N LYS A 317 -26.48 6.06 2.51
CA LYS A 317 -26.84 4.69 2.93
C LYS A 317 -25.99 3.63 2.23
N ILE A 318 -25.60 3.82 0.96
CA ILE A 318 -24.76 2.88 0.21
C ILE A 318 -23.38 2.77 0.86
N PHE A 319 -22.72 3.91 1.11
CA PHE A 319 -21.42 3.95 1.76
C PHE A 319 -21.47 3.39 3.19
N THR A 320 -22.56 3.67 3.90
CA THR A 320 -22.80 3.12 5.24
C THR A 320 -22.92 1.59 5.21
N ILE A 321 -23.65 1.03 4.25
CA ILE A 321 -23.76 -0.43 4.08
C ILE A 321 -22.39 -1.03 3.76
N ILE A 322 -21.60 -0.40 2.90
CA ILE A 322 -20.25 -0.89 2.56
C ILE A 322 -19.33 -0.86 3.78
N PHE A 323 -19.38 0.20 4.58
CA PHE A 323 -18.63 0.29 5.82
C PHE A 323 -19.03 -0.81 6.82
N ILE A 324 -20.33 -1.09 6.95
CA ILE A 324 -20.80 -2.19 7.80
C ILE A 324 -20.33 -3.53 7.25
N LEU A 325 -20.50 -3.78 5.95
CA LEU A 325 -20.06 -5.02 5.31
C LEU A 325 -18.55 -5.20 5.43
N SER A 326 -17.74 -4.14 5.37
CA SER A 326 -16.29 -4.28 5.52
C SER A 326 -15.84 -4.69 6.92
N ILE A 327 -16.70 -4.53 7.94
CA ILE A 327 -16.44 -5.02 9.30
C ILE A 327 -16.67 -6.54 9.38
N PHE A 328 -17.69 -7.04 8.70
CA PHE A 328 -18.08 -8.46 8.79
C PHE A 328 -17.46 -9.34 7.70
N VAL A 329 -17.15 -8.76 6.54
CA VAL A 329 -16.58 -9.49 5.42
C VAL A 329 -15.06 -9.56 5.59
N PRO A 330 -14.49 -10.77 5.70
CA PRO A 330 -13.04 -10.94 5.84
C PRO A 330 -12.28 -10.34 4.65
N ARG A 331 -11.17 -9.68 4.95
CA ARG A 331 -10.34 -9.00 3.95
C ARG A 331 -9.24 -9.92 3.48
N TYR A 332 -9.62 -10.87 2.63
CA TYR A 332 -8.67 -11.81 2.08
C TYR A 332 -7.62 -11.14 1.20
N TYR A 333 -6.42 -11.70 1.19
CA TYR A 333 -5.40 -11.45 0.18
C TYR A 333 -4.79 -12.76 -0.29
N ILE A 334 -4.37 -12.79 -1.55
CA ILE A 334 -3.69 -13.92 -2.17
C ILE A 334 -2.20 -13.64 -2.17
N TRP A 335 -1.45 -14.59 -1.64
CA TRP A 335 0.00 -14.59 -1.60
C TRP A 335 0.52 -16.01 -1.86
N GLU A 336 1.43 -16.18 -2.83
CA GLU A 336 1.96 -17.47 -3.27
C GLU A 336 0.88 -18.52 -3.58
N GLY A 337 -0.25 -18.07 -4.15
CA GLY A 337 -1.38 -18.95 -4.46
C GLY A 337 -2.16 -19.48 -3.25
N LYS A 338 -1.95 -18.90 -2.07
CA LYS A 338 -2.70 -19.23 -0.84
C LYS A 338 -3.58 -18.05 -0.40
N ILE A 339 -4.70 -18.36 0.25
CA ILE A 339 -5.64 -17.37 0.79
C ILE A 339 -5.25 -17.03 2.24
N PHE A 340 -5.03 -15.76 2.52
CA PHE A 340 -4.79 -15.22 3.85
C PHE A 340 -5.89 -14.21 4.20
N SER A 341 -6.21 -14.00 5.49
CA SER A 341 -7.36 -13.18 5.91
C SER A 341 -7.09 -12.26 7.09
N SER A 342 -6.58 -12.78 8.19
CA SER A 342 -6.32 -12.05 9.43
C SER A 342 -5.01 -12.52 10.05
N SER A 343 -4.31 -11.59 10.70
CA SER A 343 -3.13 -11.91 11.51
C SER A 343 -3.46 -12.31 12.94
N HIS A 344 -4.72 -12.24 13.36
CA HIS A 344 -5.13 -12.60 14.73
C HIS A 344 -4.67 -13.98 15.20
N PRO A 345 -4.79 -15.06 14.40
CA PRO A 345 -4.29 -16.37 14.83
C PRO A 345 -2.80 -16.32 15.21
N LYS A 346 -1.98 -15.62 14.40
CA LYS A 346 -0.56 -15.42 14.68
C LYS A 346 -0.33 -14.57 15.94
N ASN A 347 -1.11 -13.49 16.12
CA ASN A 347 -0.98 -12.62 17.29
C ASN A 347 -1.36 -13.32 18.60
N ILE A 348 -2.41 -14.15 18.57
CA ILE A 348 -2.81 -14.97 19.72
C ILE A 348 -1.73 -15.99 20.05
N GLU A 349 -1.12 -16.62 19.04
CA GLU A 349 -0.02 -17.57 19.24
C GLU A 349 1.23 -16.90 19.82
N LEU A 350 1.63 -15.74 19.30
CA LEU A 350 2.73 -14.94 19.86
C LEU A 350 2.47 -14.54 21.32
N LEU A 351 1.25 -14.10 21.64
CA LEU A 351 0.87 -13.76 23.01
C LEU A 351 0.93 -14.99 23.93
N LYS A 352 0.43 -16.14 23.48
CA LYS A 352 0.51 -17.41 24.23
C LYS A 352 1.96 -17.81 24.51
N ASN A 353 2.83 -17.74 23.50
CA ASN A 353 4.25 -18.07 23.64
C ASN A 353 4.97 -17.10 24.60
N TYR A 354 4.65 -15.80 24.52
CA TYR A 354 5.19 -14.81 25.45
C TYR A 354 4.76 -15.08 26.90
N ILE A 355 3.47 -15.38 27.14
CA ILE A 355 2.97 -15.71 28.47
C ILE A 355 3.66 -16.98 29.00
N LYS A 356 3.76 -18.02 28.17
CA LYS A 356 4.41 -19.29 28.54
C LYS A 356 5.87 -19.09 28.95
N ASN A 357 6.67 -18.42 28.10
CA ASN A 357 8.09 -18.18 28.37
C ASN A 357 8.33 -17.35 29.64
N ASN A 358 7.45 -16.37 29.93
CA ASN A 358 7.57 -15.57 31.16
C ASN A 358 7.08 -16.32 32.40
N SER A 359 6.08 -17.20 32.29
CA SER A 359 5.66 -18.06 33.42
C SER A 359 6.75 -19.06 33.82
N GLU A 360 7.46 -19.64 32.85
CA GLU A 360 8.59 -20.55 33.10
C GLU A 360 9.78 -19.81 33.74
N LEU A 361 10.01 -18.55 33.37
CA LEU A 361 10.99 -17.69 34.05
C LEU A 361 10.58 -17.42 35.50
N TYR A 362 9.31 -17.12 35.75
CA TYR A 362 8.81 -16.82 37.10
C TYR A 362 8.87 -18.03 38.04
N GLU A 363 8.66 -19.25 37.53
CA GLU A 363 8.83 -20.49 38.31
C GLU A 363 10.30 -20.82 38.59
N LYS A 364 11.24 -20.47 37.72
CA LYS A 364 12.69 -20.66 37.97
C LYS A 364 13.27 -19.74 39.04
N PHE A 365 12.58 -18.65 39.38
CA PHE A 365 12.97 -17.72 40.44
C PHE A 365 12.21 -17.93 41.76
N LYS A 366 11.38 -18.98 41.84
CA LYS A 366 10.86 -19.53 43.10
C LYS A 366 11.70 -20.74 43.50
#